data_AF-A0A1C4G8Y5-F1
#
_entry.id   AF-A0A1C4G8Y5-F1
#
_cell.length_a   1.000
_cell.length_b   1.000
_cell.length_c   1.000
_cell.angle_alpha   90.00
_cell.angle_beta   90.00
_cell.angle_gamma   90.00
#
_symmetry.space_group_name_H-M   'P 1'
#
loop_
_entity.id
_entity.type
_entity.pdbx_description
1 polymer ?
#
loop_
_entity_poly.entity_id
_entity_poly.type
_entity_poly.pdbx_seq_one_letter_code
_entity_poly.pdbx_strand_id
1 'polypeptide(L)'
;MIKKIIFTFAGILLLSGIVFFLLKYVFNTKNAVAPERPKSVPETAVWKGDFDEGFWIFLADTIGDSGQYRFKIFRDYNGELAFDGLFKSASQCSKFSNREQLLNHIKLFDFTKGYRLVIDDSCYLGPQLPPIGGSLWNIDN
;
A
#
# COMPACT_ATOMS: atom_id res chain seq x y z
N MET A 1 -30.42 31.06 -34.59
CA MET A 1 -30.90 30.49 -33.31
C MET A 1 -30.56 29.00 -33.19
N ILE A 2 -30.96 28.17 -34.17
CA ILE A 2 -30.70 26.71 -34.21
C ILE A 2 -29.22 26.32 -34.06
N LYS A 3 -28.29 26.99 -34.77
CA LYS A 3 -26.85 26.70 -34.65
C LYS A 3 -26.31 26.85 -33.21
N LYS A 4 -26.77 27.87 -32.48
CA LYS A 4 -26.35 28.08 -31.07
C LYS A 4 -26.87 26.97 -30.16
N ILE A 5 -28.11 26.52 -30.37
CA ILE A 5 -28.70 25.40 -29.63
C ILE A 5 -27.92 24.11 -29.88
N ILE A 6 -27.54 23.84 -31.13
CA ILE A 6 -26.73 22.67 -31.50
C ILE A 6 -25.36 22.70 -30.83
N PHE A 7 -24.66 23.84 -30.85
CA PHE A 7 -23.36 23.97 -30.19
C PHE A 7 -23.46 23.81 -28.67
N THR A 8 -24.50 24.35 -28.04
CA THR A 8 -24.74 24.16 -26.59
C THR A 8 -24.99 22.69 -26.26
N PHE A 9 -25.81 21.99 -27.05
CA PHE A 9 -26.08 20.56 -26.83
C PHE A 9 -24.83 19.70 -27.01
N ALA A 10 -24.04 19.97 -28.05
CA ALA A 10 -22.78 19.27 -28.28
C ALA A 10 -21.78 19.49 -27.14
N GLY A 11 -21.68 20.72 -26.61
CA GLY A 11 -20.84 21.03 -25.45
C GLY A 11 -21.25 20.28 -24.18
N ILE A 12 -22.56 20.20 -23.91
CA ILE A 12 -23.09 19.44 -22.75
C ILE A 12 -22.77 17.95 -22.90
N LEU A 13 -22.97 17.36 -24.08
CA LEU A 13 -22.64 15.96 -24.33
C LEU A 13 -21.16 15.67 -24.11
N LEU A 14 -20.28 16.55 -24.60
CA LEU A 14 -18.84 16.39 -24.45
C LEU A 14 -18.40 16.50 -22.97
N LEU A 15 -18.94 17.48 -22.23
CA LEU A 15 -18.71 17.60 -20.79
C LEU A 15 -19.23 16.37 -20.02
N SER A 16 -20.43 15.87 -20.36
CA SER A 16 -20.98 14.68 -19.72
C SER A 16 -20.13 13.43 -19.96
N GLY A 17 -19.54 13.29 -21.15
CA GLY A 17 -18.62 12.21 -21.48
C GLY A 17 -17.32 12.28 -20.67
N ILE A 18 -16.75 13.48 -20.50
CA ILE A 18 -15.55 13.70 -19.67
C ILE A 18 -15.86 13.35 -18.20
N VAL A 19 -16.98 13.83 -17.66
CA VAL A 19 -17.39 13.53 -16.28
C VAL A 19 -17.58 12.03 -16.09
N PHE A 20 -18.24 11.34 -17.02
CA PHE A 20 -18.43 9.89 -16.95
C PHE A 20 -17.10 9.13 -17.00
N PHE A 21 -16.15 9.55 -17.85
CA PHE A 21 -14.82 8.97 -17.91
C PHE A 21 -14.04 9.16 -16.60
N LEU A 22 -14.05 10.37 -16.04
CA LEU A 22 -13.39 10.67 -14.76
C LEU A 22 -14.02 9.88 -13.61
N LEU A 23 -15.35 9.78 -13.56
CA LEU A 23 -16.03 8.95 -12.56
C LEU A 23 -15.62 7.49 -12.71
N LYS A 24 -15.61 6.94 -13.93
CA LYS A 24 -15.16 5.56 -14.15
C LYS A 24 -13.72 5.34 -13.69
N TYR A 25 -12.83 6.28 -13.96
CA TYR A 25 -11.44 6.22 -13.48
C TYR A 25 -11.39 6.21 -11.94
N VAL A 26 -12.08 7.14 -11.28
CA VAL A 26 -12.12 7.25 -9.80
C VAL A 26 -12.81 6.06 -9.13
N PHE A 27 -13.82 5.45 -9.76
CA PHE A 27 -14.51 4.28 -9.22
C PHE A 27 -13.74 2.98 -9.46
N ASN A 28 -13.01 2.85 -10.57
CA ASN A 28 -12.16 1.68 -10.82
C ASN A 28 -10.88 1.69 -9.97
N THR A 29 -10.34 2.84 -9.58
CA THR A 29 -9.14 2.91 -8.73
C THR A 29 -9.40 2.45 -7.29
N LYS A 30 -10.65 2.41 -6.83
CA LYS A 30 -10.98 2.00 -5.45
C LYS A 30 -10.81 0.51 -5.18
N ASN A 31 -10.75 -0.32 -6.21
CA ASN A 31 -10.63 -1.78 -6.08
C ASN A 31 -9.38 -2.26 -6.82
N ALA A 32 -8.20 -1.85 -6.35
CA ALA A 32 -6.97 -2.47 -6.82
C ALA A 32 -7.01 -3.96 -6.45
N VAL A 33 -7.02 -4.82 -7.46
CA VAL A 33 -7.03 -6.27 -7.26
C VAL A 33 -5.61 -6.71 -7.00
N ALA A 34 -5.40 -7.45 -5.92
CA ALA A 34 -4.08 -8.00 -5.62
C ALA A 34 -3.60 -8.86 -6.81
N PRO A 35 -2.33 -8.70 -7.25
CA PRO A 35 -1.75 -9.54 -8.30
C PRO A 35 -1.68 -11.00 -7.84
N GLU A 36 -1.39 -11.91 -8.76
CA GLU A 36 -1.12 -13.29 -8.40
C GLU A 36 0.08 -13.37 -7.46
N ARG A 37 -0.08 -14.00 -6.29
CA ARG A 37 0.99 -14.14 -5.30
C ARG A 37 2.14 -14.99 -5.88
N PRO A 38 3.37 -14.46 -5.98
CA PRO A 38 4.52 -15.26 -6.38
C PRO A 38 4.78 -16.40 -5.40
N LYS A 39 5.26 -17.54 -5.90
CA LYS A 39 5.50 -18.76 -5.07
C LYS A 39 6.51 -18.55 -3.94
N SER A 40 7.43 -17.61 -4.11
CA SER A 40 8.44 -17.23 -3.10
C SER A 40 7.87 -16.44 -1.92
N VAL A 41 6.69 -15.82 -2.08
CA VAL A 41 6.03 -15.05 -1.04
C VAL A 41 5.28 -15.99 -0.10
N PRO A 42 5.37 -15.87 1.23
CA PRO A 42 4.61 -16.70 2.17
C PRO A 42 3.09 -16.63 1.94
N GLU A 43 2.38 -17.75 2.15
CA GLU A 43 0.92 -17.83 1.94
C GLU A 43 0.11 -16.88 2.83
N THR A 44 0.65 -16.54 4.00
CA THR A 44 0.02 -15.63 4.97
C THR A 44 0.49 -14.18 4.83
N ALA A 45 1.20 -13.86 3.74
CA ALA A 45 1.49 -12.48 3.38
C ALA A 45 0.26 -11.82 2.76
N VAL A 46 0.07 -10.54 3.03
CA VAL A 46 -1.04 -9.75 2.48
C VAL A 46 -0.51 -8.76 1.46
N TRP A 47 -1.15 -8.68 0.29
CA TRP A 47 -0.82 -7.65 -0.68
C TRP A 47 -1.38 -6.30 -0.21
N LYS A 48 -0.54 -5.27 -0.28
CA LYS A 48 -0.89 -3.88 0.02
C LYS A 48 -0.25 -2.99 -1.04
N GLY A 49 -1.10 -2.29 -1.79
CA GLY A 49 -0.69 -1.46 -2.90
C GLY A 49 -1.87 -0.83 -3.60
N ASP A 50 -1.56 -0.09 -4.65
CA ASP A 50 -2.52 0.53 -5.56
C ASP A 50 -2.46 -0.21 -6.92
N PHE A 51 -3.03 0.40 -7.96
CA PHE A 51 -3.12 -0.23 -9.29
C PHE A 51 -1.76 -0.44 -9.96
N ASP A 52 -0.81 0.46 -9.72
CA ASP A 52 0.47 0.48 -10.43
C ASP A 52 1.63 -0.14 -9.64
N GLU A 53 1.51 -0.19 -8.31
CA GLU A 53 2.58 -0.68 -7.45
C GLU A 53 2.05 -1.23 -6.12
N GLY A 54 2.72 -2.25 -5.60
CA GLY A 54 2.42 -2.77 -4.28
C GLY A 54 3.50 -3.70 -3.74
N PHE A 55 3.30 -4.11 -2.50
CA PHE A 55 4.16 -5.08 -1.84
C PHE A 55 3.35 -6.16 -1.15
N TRP A 56 3.91 -7.36 -1.09
CA TRP A 56 3.44 -8.39 -0.19
C TRP A 56 4.08 -8.21 1.18
N ILE A 57 3.24 -8.08 2.20
CA ILE A 57 3.65 -7.78 3.57
C ILE A 57 3.43 -9.03 4.42
N PHE A 58 4.52 -9.53 4.97
CA PHE A 58 4.50 -10.70 5.85
C PHE A 58 4.96 -10.29 7.25
N LEU A 59 4.08 -10.47 8.24
CA LEU A 59 4.49 -10.40 9.64
C LEU A 59 5.26 -11.68 9.98
N ALA A 60 6.58 -11.58 10.14
CA ALA A 60 7.43 -12.72 10.46
C ALA A 60 7.40 -13.05 11.96
N ASP A 61 7.36 -12.03 12.81
CA ASP A 61 7.40 -12.21 14.26
C ASP A 61 6.79 -11.02 15.01
N THR A 62 6.31 -11.27 16.23
CA THR A 62 5.85 -10.28 17.21
C THR A 62 6.76 -10.37 18.42
N ILE A 63 7.62 -9.38 18.63
CA ILE A 63 8.67 -9.43 19.65
C ILE A 63 8.12 -8.92 20.98
N GLY A 64 7.51 -9.85 21.73
CA GLY A 64 7.00 -9.65 23.09
C GLY A 64 5.95 -8.55 23.24
N ASP A 65 5.71 -8.10 24.48
CA ASP A 65 4.76 -7.03 24.81
C ASP A 65 5.26 -5.62 24.40
N SER A 66 6.40 -5.54 23.73
CA SER A 66 7.12 -4.29 23.46
C SER A 66 6.56 -3.47 22.30
N GLY A 67 5.58 -4.01 21.56
CA GLY A 67 5.01 -3.38 20.37
C GLY A 67 5.99 -3.32 19.20
N GLN A 68 6.91 -4.28 19.13
CA GLN A 68 7.85 -4.47 18.01
C GLN A 68 7.42 -5.64 17.14
N TYR A 69 7.47 -5.42 15.83
CA TYR A 69 6.99 -6.36 14.82
C TYR A 69 8.06 -6.56 13.76
N ARG A 70 8.43 -7.80 13.48
CA ARG A 70 9.32 -8.09 12.35
C ARG A 70 8.49 -8.25 11.10
N PHE A 71 8.71 -7.38 10.12
CA PHE A 71 8.08 -7.50 8.81
C PHE A 71 9.09 -7.86 7.73
N LYS A 72 8.65 -8.72 6.82
CA LYS A 72 9.30 -8.96 5.53
C LYS A 72 8.40 -8.42 4.43
N ILE A 73 9.00 -7.61 3.56
CA ILE A 73 8.35 -6.94 2.45
C ILE A 73 8.87 -7.56 1.17
N PHE A 74 7.98 -8.08 0.33
CA PHE A 74 8.33 -8.71 -0.94
C PHE A 74 7.74 -7.93 -2.09
N ARG A 75 8.46 -7.89 -3.21
CA ARG A 75 8.00 -7.25 -4.44
C ARG A 75 6.79 -8.01 -5.01
N ASP A 76 5.85 -7.26 -5.54
CA ASP A 76 4.63 -7.79 -6.16
C ASP A 76 4.90 -8.64 -7.41
N TYR A 77 5.82 -8.22 -8.29
CA TYR A 77 6.02 -8.83 -9.60
C TYR A 77 6.83 -10.14 -9.60
N ASN A 78 7.77 -10.33 -8.66
CA ASN A 78 8.63 -11.52 -8.60
C ASN A 78 8.74 -12.16 -7.20
N GLY A 79 8.19 -11.53 -6.17
CA GLY A 79 8.24 -12.03 -4.80
C GLY A 79 9.63 -11.99 -4.16
N GLU A 80 10.58 -11.25 -4.73
CA GLU A 80 11.88 -11.06 -4.09
C GLU A 80 11.77 -10.26 -2.79
N LEU A 81 12.60 -10.60 -1.81
CA LEU A 81 12.66 -9.89 -0.54
C LEU A 81 13.24 -8.49 -0.74
N ALA A 82 12.36 -7.49 -0.67
CA ALA A 82 12.72 -6.08 -0.78
C ALA A 82 13.28 -5.53 0.52
N PHE A 83 12.68 -5.90 1.67
CA PHE A 83 13.04 -5.38 2.99
C PHE A 83 12.71 -6.39 4.09
N ASP A 84 13.58 -6.56 5.07
CA ASP A 84 13.38 -7.35 6.30
C ASP A 84 13.85 -6.51 7.48
N GLY A 85 12.94 -6.15 8.38
CA GLY A 85 13.27 -5.26 9.47
C GLY A 85 12.31 -5.37 10.65
N LEU A 86 12.77 -4.87 11.79
CA LEU A 86 11.94 -4.64 12.95
C LEU A 86 11.23 -3.31 12.80
N PHE A 87 9.96 -3.26 13.15
CA PHE A 87 9.13 -2.08 13.08
C PHE A 87 8.54 -1.80 14.45
N LYS A 88 8.49 -0.52 14.81
CA LYS A 88 7.88 -0.06 16.05
C LYS A 88 6.80 0.95 15.73
N SER A 89 5.67 0.82 16.41
CA SER A 89 4.60 1.81 16.36
C SER A 89 5.10 3.17 16.83
N ALA A 90 4.75 4.23 16.10
CA ALA A 90 4.88 5.59 16.60
C ALA A 90 3.98 5.76 17.84
N SER A 91 4.32 6.70 18.74
CA SER A 91 3.66 6.86 20.05
C SER A 91 2.15 7.14 19.95
N GLN A 92 1.70 7.70 18.83
CA GLN A 92 0.30 8.03 18.54
C GLN A 92 -0.53 6.86 17.97
N CYS A 93 0.08 5.70 17.73
CA CYS A 93 -0.63 4.54 17.19
C CYS A 93 -1.40 3.77 18.25
N SER A 94 -2.61 3.33 17.90
CA SER A 94 -3.36 2.36 18.71
C SER A 94 -2.56 1.07 18.88
N LYS A 95 -2.69 0.42 20.04
CA LYS A 95 -2.16 -0.93 20.23
C LYS A 95 -3.01 -1.93 19.43
N PHE A 96 -2.35 -2.80 18.68
CA PHE A 96 -3.02 -3.89 17.97
C PHE A 96 -3.03 -5.13 18.86
N SER A 97 -4.20 -5.77 18.98
CA SER A 97 -4.41 -6.92 19.87
C SER A 97 -3.95 -8.24 19.24
N ASN A 98 -3.89 -8.33 17.91
CA ASN A 98 -3.44 -9.53 17.21
C ASN A 98 -2.88 -9.24 15.80
N ARG A 99 -2.29 -10.27 15.18
CA ARG A 99 -1.71 -10.26 13.82
C ARG A 99 -2.69 -9.78 12.76
N GLU A 100 -3.89 -10.35 12.74
CA GLU A 100 -4.87 -10.10 11.68
C GLU A 100 -5.34 -8.64 11.72
N GLN A 101 -5.62 -8.13 12.92
CA GLN A 101 -5.96 -6.74 13.14
C GLN A 101 -4.83 -5.82 12.63
N LEU A 102 -3.58 -6.11 12.98
CA LEU A 102 -2.45 -5.31 12.52
C LEU A 102 -2.32 -5.30 10.98
N LEU A 103 -2.32 -6.48 10.35
CA LEU A 103 -2.20 -6.60 8.90
C LEU A 103 -3.36 -5.95 8.14
N ASN A 104 -4.58 -6.00 8.70
CA ASN A 104 -5.75 -5.37 8.11
C ASN A 104 -5.67 -3.84 8.13
N HIS A 105 -5.05 -3.25 9.16
CA HIS A 105 -4.90 -1.79 9.25
C HIS A 105 -3.73 -1.24 8.43
N ILE A 106 -2.74 -2.05 8.05
CA ILE A 106 -1.69 -1.58 7.14
C ILE A 106 -2.34 -1.22 5.80
N LYS A 107 -2.16 0.02 5.36
CA LYS A 107 -2.59 0.51 4.04
C LYS A 107 -1.54 0.19 2.97
N LEU A 108 -0.27 0.54 3.23
CA LEU A 108 0.83 0.36 2.30
C LEU A 108 2.20 0.37 2.99
N PHE A 109 3.23 -0.03 2.25
CA PHE A 109 4.62 0.17 2.59
C PHE A 109 5.19 1.35 1.79
N ASP A 110 5.71 2.35 2.49
CA ASP A 110 6.26 3.59 1.91
C ASP A 110 7.79 3.59 2.06
N PHE A 111 8.48 3.17 1.01
CA PHE A 111 9.94 3.19 0.96
C PHE A 111 10.50 4.61 0.75
N THR A 112 9.70 5.54 0.22
CA THR A 112 10.13 6.92 -0.04
C THR A 112 10.18 7.78 1.22
N LYS A 113 9.38 7.44 2.24
CA LYS A 113 9.32 8.16 3.51
C LYS A 113 9.87 7.31 4.66
N GLY A 114 11.13 6.89 4.51
CA GLY A 114 11.88 6.22 5.58
C GLY A 114 11.42 4.79 5.84
N TYR A 115 11.07 4.05 4.79
CA TYR A 115 10.76 2.62 4.84
C TYR A 115 9.70 2.25 5.89
N ARG A 116 8.58 2.98 5.93
CA ARG A 116 7.55 2.86 6.96
C ARG A 116 6.32 2.10 6.48
N LEU A 117 5.61 1.46 7.41
CA LEU A 117 4.29 0.88 7.15
C LEU A 117 3.22 1.88 7.58
N VAL A 118 2.39 2.32 6.63
CA VAL A 118 1.33 3.28 6.90
C VAL A 118 0.10 2.53 7.41
N ILE A 119 -0.42 2.94 8.57
CA ILE A 119 -1.65 2.39 9.16
C ILE A 119 -2.81 3.36 8.86
N ASP A 120 -2.63 4.63 9.19
CA ASP A 120 -3.55 5.72 8.87
C ASP A 120 -2.78 7.04 8.68
N ASP A 121 -3.51 8.13 8.47
CA ASP A 121 -2.91 9.43 8.12
C ASP A 121 -2.06 10.02 9.26
N SER A 122 -2.25 9.52 10.48
CA SER A 122 -1.55 9.94 11.71
C SER A 122 -0.64 8.85 12.30
N CYS A 123 -0.83 7.59 11.94
CA CYS A 123 -0.14 6.43 12.50
C CYS A 123 0.64 5.64 11.44
N TYR A 124 1.89 5.35 11.76
CA TYR A 124 2.76 4.48 10.98
C TYR A 124 3.64 3.63 11.90
N LEU A 125 4.14 2.51 11.39
CA LEU A 125 5.22 1.75 12.00
C LEU A 125 6.52 2.16 11.31
N GLY A 126 7.45 2.68 12.08
CA GLY A 126 8.78 3.04 11.58
C GLY A 126 9.74 1.84 11.71
N PRO A 127 10.66 1.65 10.75
CA PRO A 127 11.68 0.63 10.87
C PRO A 127 12.68 1.02 11.96
N GLN A 128 13.17 0.03 12.69
CA GLN A 128 14.34 0.16 13.53
C GLN A 128 15.56 -0.11 12.66
N LEU A 129 16.50 0.83 12.68
CA LEU A 129 17.72 0.76 11.89
C LEU A 129 18.88 0.20 12.74
N PRO A 130 19.82 -0.55 12.13
CA PRO A 130 19.77 -1.03 10.75
C PRO A 130 18.75 -2.19 10.61
N PRO A 131 18.07 -2.32 9.45
CA PRO A 131 17.26 -3.49 9.14
C PRO A 131 18.13 -4.74 8.97
N ILE A 132 17.44 -5.88 8.93
CA ILE A 132 18.02 -7.22 8.95
C ILE A 132 18.48 -7.63 7.53
N GLY A 133 17.79 -7.18 6.47
CA GLY A 133 18.19 -7.45 5.10
C GLY A 133 17.18 -7.00 4.03
N GLY A 134 17.39 -7.45 2.80
CA GLY A 134 16.54 -7.16 1.63
C GLY A 134 17.27 -6.33 0.56
N SER A 135 16.74 -6.36 -0.68
CA SER A 135 17.38 -5.68 -1.80
C SER A 135 17.39 -4.16 -1.69
N LEU A 136 16.33 -3.55 -1.14
CA LEU A 136 16.23 -2.08 -1.06
C LEU A 136 17.18 -1.50 -0.01
N TRP A 137 17.40 -2.22 1.09
CA TRP A 137 18.35 -1.81 2.13
C TRP A 137 19.80 -1.71 1.62
N ASN A 138 20.17 -2.57 0.67
CA ASN A 138 21.51 -2.59 0.11
C ASN A 138 21.78 -1.45 -0.89
N ILE A 139 20.76 -0.68 -1.29
CA ILE A 139 20.90 0.42 -2.24
C ILE A 139 21.29 1.73 -1.52
N ASP A 140 20.95 1.84 -0.23
CA ASP A 140 21.11 3.07 0.56
C ASP A 140 22.33 3.07 1.52
N ASN A 141 23.12 1.99 1.56
CA ASN A 141 24.39 1.89 2.32
C ASN A 141 25.61 1.91 1.40
#